data_AF-A0A131XRU4-F1
#
_entry.id   AF-A0A131XRU4-F1
#
_cell.length_a   1.000
_cell.length_b   1.000
_cell.length_c   1.000
_cell.angle_alpha   90.00
_cell.angle_beta   90.00
_cell.angle_gamma   90.00
#
_symmetry.space_group_name_H-M   'P 1'
#
loop_
_entity.id
_entity.type
_entity.pdbx_description
1 polymer ?
#
loop_
_entity_poly.entity_id
_entity_poly.type
_entity_poly.pdbx_seq_one_letter_code
_entity_poly.pdbx_strand_id
1 'polypeptide(L)'
;MKLISWNINGLRSFKAGVKGLLAELDADIICFQETKATRSVLEETSAIVDGYSAFFSFPRYQSGYSGVATFCKDAYRPFAAEEGLTELWTSLECPDSLGCYGDTSDFDSKHISSVDGEGRTVLTLHHIRCGEEVKRIAVINVYCPRADPEKPERGQIKLDFYELLERRAMSLLRNGIEVIILGDLNTSHRKIDHCDPSDDEDFDSNPGRIWLSQFLENSTTVTEDENIGGLLDAIFFVMCLSTKSSTRTCS
;
A
#
# COMPACT_ATOMS: atom_id res chain seq x y z
N MET A 1 2.84 -11.73 15.41
CA MET A 1 2.23 -11.34 14.13
C MET A 1 3.33 -11.24 13.10
N LYS A 2 3.16 -11.86 11.94
CA LYS A 2 4.07 -11.84 10.81
C LYS A 2 3.36 -11.21 9.61
N LEU A 3 3.92 -10.13 9.10
CA LEU A 3 3.37 -9.36 7.99
C LEU A 3 4.34 -9.44 6.80
N ILE A 4 3.82 -9.75 5.62
CA ILE A 4 4.60 -9.82 4.39
C ILE A 4 4.05 -8.84 3.37
N SER A 5 4.94 -8.16 2.67
CA SER A 5 4.65 -7.32 1.52
C SER A 5 5.42 -7.82 0.31
N TRP A 6 4.77 -7.98 -0.84
CA TRP A 6 5.42 -8.43 -2.06
C TRP A 6 4.73 -7.95 -3.34
N ASN A 7 5.46 -7.21 -4.18
CA ASN A 7 5.06 -7.00 -5.56
C ASN A 7 5.31 -8.30 -6.35
N ILE A 8 4.22 -8.98 -6.70
CA ILE A 8 4.23 -10.31 -7.30
C ILE A 8 4.22 -10.30 -8.83
N ASN A 9 4.10 -9.12 -9.46
CA ASN A 9 4.08 -8.97 -10.91
C ASN A 9 3.06 -9.91 -11.62
N GLY A 10 1.91 -10.17 -10.97
CA GLY A 10 0.79 -10.94 -11.50
C GLY A 10 0.53 -12.25 -10.76
N LEU A 11 -0.71 -12.44 -10.26
CA LEU A 11 -1.13 -13.64 -9.52
C LEU A 11 -1.05 -14.95 -10.33
N ARG A 12 -1.20 -14.85 -11.65
CA ARG A 12 -1.16 -16.02 -12.55
C ARG A 12 0.25 -16.59 -12.78
N SER A 13 1.29 -15.91 -12.30
CA SER A 13 2.67 -16.36 -12.46
C SER A 13 3.00 -17.59 -11.60
N PHE A 14 2.21 -17.86 -10.56
CA PHE A 14 2.48 -18.91 -9.57
C PHE A 14 1.90 -20.27 -9.97
N LYS A 15 2.76 -21.27 -10.17
CA LYS A 15 2.36 -22.64 -10.55
C LYS A 15 1.59 -23.38 -9.46
N ALA A 16 1.89 -23.11 -8.18
CA ALA A 16 1.22 -23.72 -7.04
C ALA A 16 -0.12 -23.06 -6.67
N GLY A 17 -0.53 -22.03 -7.42
CA GLY A 17 -1.69 -21.21 -7.11
C GLY A 17 -1.52 -20.36 -5.85
N VAL A 18 -2.53 -19.56 -5.54
CA VAL A 18 -2.50 -18.65 -4.38
C VAL A 18 -2.43 -19.42 -3.06
N LYS A 19 -3.19 -20.53 -2.92
CA LYS A 19 -3.20 -21.35 -1.69
C LYS A 19 -1.81 -21.90 -1.33
N GLY A 20 -1.08 -22.44 -2.32
CA GLY A 20 0.28 -22.93 -2.11
C GLY A 20 1.23 -21.81 -1.70
N LEU A 21 1.13 -20.66 -2.37
CA LEU A 21 1.95 -19.48 -2.08
C LEU A 21 1.75 -18.96 -0.64
N LEU A 22 0.48 -18.83 -0.19
CA LEU A 22 0.18 -18.36 1.16
C LEU A 22 0.72 -19.34 2.23
N ALA A 23 0.66 -20.64 1.95
CA ALA A 23 1.21 -21.67 2.83
C ALA A 23 2.75 -21.62 2.91
N GLU A 24 3.43 -21.38 1.79
CA GLU A 24 4.90 -21.25 1.73
C GLU A 24 5.40 -19.99 2.46
N LEU A 25 4.70 -18.87 2.31
CA LEU A 25 5.06 -17.60 2.95
C LEU A 25 4.89 -17.65 4.49
N ASP A 26 3.93 -18.45 4.96
CA ASP A 26 3.58 -18.65 6.37
C ASP A 26 3.58 -17.33 7.16
N ALA A 27 2.71 -16.41 6.76
CA ALA A 27 2.50 -15.13 7.43
C ALA A 27 1.04 -14.95 7.83
N ASP A 28 0.83 -14.07 8.80
CA ASP A 28 -0.49 -13.81 9.38
C ASP A 28 -1.29 -12.86 8.48
N ILE A 29 -0.61 -11.86 7.92
CA ILE A 29 -1.16 -10.93 6.94
C ILE A 29 -0.16 -10.86 5.77
N ILE A 30 -0.65 -11.01 4.55
CA ILE A 30 0.14 -11.03 3.31
C ILE A 30 -0.45 -10.02 2.34
N CYS A 31 0.36 -9.07 1.93
CA CYS A 31 -0.02 -7.98 1.07
C CYS A 31 0.70 -8.12 -0.27
N PHE A 32 -0.07 -8.35 -1.33
CA PHE A 32 0.42 -8.44 -2.69
C PHE A 32 0.15 -7.15 -3.46
N GLN A 33 1.14 -6.75 -4.25
CA GLN A 33 1.04 -5.65 -5.21
C GLN A 33 1.19 -6.16 -6.65
N GLU A 34 0.68 -5.38 -7.60
CA GLU A 34 0.70 -5.70 -9.03
C GLU A 34 0.07 -7.07 -9.31
N THR A 35 -1.13 -7.32 -8.77
CA THR A 35 -1.82 -8.60 -8.92
C THR A 35 -2.20 -8.92 -10.36
N LYS A 36 -2.33 -7.89 -11.21
CA LYS A 36 -2.78 -7.97 -12.62
C LYS A 36 -4.09 -8.73 -12.78
N ALA A 37 -4.92 -8.69 -11.75
CA ALA A 37 -6.22 -9.33 -11.71
C ALA A 37 -7.33 -8.29 -11.86
N THR A 38 -8.44 -8.69 -12.45
CA THR A 38 -9.71 -7.97 -12.42
C THR A 38 -10.80 -8.89 -11.90
N ARG A 39 -11.89 -8.31 -11.40
CA ARG A 39 -13.03 -9.08 -10.89
C ARG A 39 -13.58 -10.10 -11.90
N SER A 40 -13.51 -9.83 -13.20
CA SER A 40 -13.98 -10.73 -14.26
C SER A 40 -13.05 -11.91 -14.55
N VAL A 41 -11.77 -11.81 -14.19
CA VAL A 41 -10.74 -12.81 -14.52
C VAL A 41 -10.24 -13.54 -13.26
N LEU A 42 -10.50 -13.00 -12.08
CA LEU A 42 -10.10 -13.60 -10.81
C LEU A 42 -10.86 -14.91 -10.58
N GLU A 43 -10.14 -16.01 -10.51
CA GLU A 43 -10.70 -17.32 -10.17
C GLU A 43 -11.12 -17.35 -8.70
N GLU A 44 -12.23 -18.03 -8.40
CA GLU A 44 -12.76 -18.16 -7.04
C GLU A 44 -11.73 -18.73 -6.08
N THR A 45 -10.94 -19.73 -6.51
CA THR A 45 -9.87 -20.37 -5.73
C THR A 45 -8.70 -19.42 -5.40
N SER A 46 -8.58 -18.32 -6.13
CA SER A 46 -7.59 -17.26 -5.87
C SER A 46 -8.14 -16.16 -4.96
N ALA A 47 -9.47 -16.01 -4.89
CA ALA A 47 -10.14 -15.02 -4.06
C ALA A 47 -10.55 -15.59 -2.68
N ILE A 48 -10.98 -16.85 -2.66
CA ILE A 48 -11.51 -17.57 -1.50
C ILE A 48 -10.53 -18.70 -1.19
N VAL A 49 -9.64 -18.46 -0.23
CA VAL A 49 -8.65 -19.43 0.22
C VAL A 49 -8.98 -19.86 1.64
N ASP A 50 -9.15 -21.17 1.86
CA ASP A 50 -9.47 -21.70 3.19
C ASP A 50 -8.50 -21.20 4.26
N GLY A 51 -9.04 -20.69 5.37
CA GLY A 51 -8.27 -20.15 6.49
C GLY A 51 -7.81 -18.69 6.31
N TYR A 52 -8.15 -18.05 5.19
CA TYR A 52 -7.83 -16.66 4.90
C TYR A 52 -9.08 -15.85 4.49
N SER A 53 -9.14 -14.61 4.98
CA SER A 53 -9.99 -13.56 4.43
C SER A 53 -9.18 -12.72 3.45
N ALA A 54 -9.70 -12.46 2.25
CA ALA A 54 -8.99 -11.72 1.21
C ALA A 54 -9.73 -10.44 0.82
N PHE A 55 -8.96 -9.37 0.61
CA PHE A 55 -9.45 -8.03 0.27
C PHE A 55 -8.70 -7.53 -0.96
N PHE A 56 -9.42 -7.13 -2.00
CA PHE A 56 -8.83 -6.74 -3.28
C PHE A 56 -9.24 -5.32 -3.65
N SER A 57 -8.32 -4.60 -4.28
CA SER A 57 -8.65 -3.43 -5.08
C SER A 57 -8.26 -3.69 -6.53
N PHE A 58 -9.21 -3.47 -7.43
CA PHE A 58 -9.07 -3.75 -8.85
C PHE A 58 -9.00 -2.45 -9.65
N PRO A 59 -8.18 -2.39 -10.72
CA PRO A 59 -8.18 -1.27 -11.65
C PRO A 59 -9.58 -1.10 -12.28
N ARG A 60 -10.05 0.15 -12.40
CA ARG A 60 -11.38 0.42 -12.98
C ARG A 60 -11.37 0.48 -14.50
N TYR A 61 -10.27 0.95 -15.09
CA TYR A 61 -10.22 1.34 -16.50
C TYR A 61 -9.40 0.40 -17.38
N GLN A 62 -8.56 -0.47 -16.80
CA GLN A 62 -7.64 -1.30 -17.56
C GLN A 62 -7.54 -2.72 -16.98
N SER A 63 -7.85 -3.73 -17.80
CA SER A 63 -7.70 -5.13 -17.41
C SER A 63 -6.24 -5.59 -17.46
N GLY A 64 -5.86 -6.48 -16.54
CA GLY A 64 -4.49 -7.02 -16.46
C GLY A 64 -3.44 -6.02 -16.00
N TYR A 65 -3.86 -4.89 -15.41
CA TYR A 65 -3.00 -3.78 -14.98
C TYR A 65 -3.11 -3.58 -13.47
N SER A 66 -2.02 -3.19 -12.80
CA SER A 66 -2.03 -2.82 -11.38
C SER A 66 -2.71 -3.89 -10.48
N GLY A 67 -3.47 -3.45 -9.47
CA GLY A 67 -4.20 -4.29 -8.54
C GLY A 67 -3.38 -4.62 -7.29
N VAL A 68 -4.04 -4.58 -6.14
CA VAL A 68 -3.47 -5.00 -4.85
C VAL A 68 -4.41 -5.97 -4.14
N ALA A 69 -3.86 -6.85 -3.32
CA ALA A 69 -4.63 -7.79 -2.52
C ALA A 69 -4.01 -7.97 -1.14
N THR A 70 -4.84 -8.04 -0.10
CA THR A 70 -4.44 -8.33 1.27
C THR A 70 -5.13 -9.60 1.73
N PHE A 71 -4.36 -10.60 2.12
CA PHE A 71 -4.82 -11.87 2.69
C PHE A 71 -4.52 -11.89 4.17
N CYS A 72 -5.51 -12.19 5.00
CA CYS A 72 -5.38 -12.26 6.45
C CYS A 72 -5.80 -13.65 6.92
N LYS A 73 -4.96 -14.35 7.69
CA LYS A 73 -5.39 -15.58 8.39
C LYS A 73 -6.62 -15.26 9.26
N ASP A 74 -7.52 -16.23 9.46
CA ASP A 74 -8.77 -15.99 10.22
C ASP A 74 -8.54 -15.42 11.63
N ALA A 75 -7.44 -15.81 12.30
CA ALA A 75 -7.05 -15.27 13.61
C ALA A 75 -6.67 -13.78 13.59
N TYR A 76 -6.39 -13.22 12.41
CA TYR A 76 -6.01 -11.84 12.14
C TYR A 76 -7.01 -11.19 11.17
N ARG A 77 -8.26 -11.65 11.17
CA ARG A 77 -9.31 -11.08 10.33
C ARG A 77 -9.53 -9.60 10.72
N PRO A 78 -9.50 -8.66 9.76
CA PRO A 78 -9.80 -7.28 10.04
C PRO A 78 -11.29 -7.12 10.37
N PHE A 79 -11.60 -6.13 11.21
CA PHE A 79 -12.98 -5.78 11.52
C PHE A 79 -13.54 -4.70 10.59
N ALA A 80 -12.69 -4.06 9.79
CA ALA A 80 -13.06 -3.11 8.75
C ALA A 80 -12.05 -3.19 7.60
N ALA A 81 -12.50 -2.97 6.36
CA ALA A 81 -11.63 -2.96 5.18
C ALA A 81 -12.19 -2.02 4.11
N GLU A 82 -11.31 -1.34 3.39
CA GLU A 82 -11.67 -0.30 2.42
C GLU A 82 -10.71 -0.34 1.22
N GLU A 83 -11.22 -0.01 0.03
CA GLU A 83 -10.39 0.19 -1.16
C GLU A 83 -10.21 1.68 -1.45
N GLY A 84 -9.01 2.05 -1.90
CA GLY A 84 -8.66 3.44 -2.16
C GLY A 84 -8.27 4.24 -0.92
N LEU A 85 -7.79 5.46 -1.14
CA LEU A 85 -7.34 6.40 -0.10
C LEU A 85 -8.43 7.40 0.32
N THR A 86 -9.47 7.54 -0.51
CA THR A 86 -10.52 8.55 -0.37
C THR A 86 -11.92 7.90 -0.29
N GLU A 87 -12.94 8.69 0.05
CA GLU A 87 -14.32 8.20 0.16
C GLU A 87 -14.97 7.86 -1.19
N LEU A 88 -14.31 8.19 -2.31
CA LEU A 88 -14.88 8.05 -3.65
C LEU A 88 -15.31 6.61 -3.99
N TRP A 89 -14.63 5.62 -3.41
CA TRP A 89 -14.86 4.20 -3.68
C TRP A 89 -15.59 3.49 -2.56
N THR A 90 -15.83 4.16 -1.44
CA THR A 90 -16.57 3.62 -0.32
C THR A 90 -18.07 3.69 -0.63
N SER A 91 -18.76 2.54 -0.59
CA SER A 91 -20.21 2.56 -0.66
C SER A 91 -20.77 3.14 0.64
N LEU A 92 -21.64 4.15 0.56
CA LEU A 92 -22.32 4.80 1.70
C LEU A 92 -23.10 3.81 2.59
N GLU A 93 -23.36 2.60 2.08
CA GLU A 93 -24.06 1.51 2.78
C GLU A 93 -23.12 0.51 3.47
N CYS A 94 -21.81 0.75 3.50
CA CYS A 94 -20.85 -0.16 4.14
C CYS A 94 -20.58 0.30 5.60
N PRO A 95 -21.21 -0.33 6.62
CA PRO A 95 -20.98 0.01 8.03
C PRO A 95 -19.53 -0.28 8.49
N ASP A 96 -18.77 -1.04 7.69
CA ASP A 96 -17.42 -1.49 7.99
C ASP A 96 -16.33 -0.67 7.26
N SER A 97 -16.65 0.56 6.83
CA SER A 97 -15.68 1.51 6.29
C SER A 97 -14.74 2.05 7.39
N LEU A 98 -13.48 2.30 7.04
CA LEU A 98 -12.49 2.83 7.99
C LEU A 98 -12.73 4.32 8.29
N GLY A 99 -13.24 5.08 7.31
CA GLY A 99 -13.35 6.55 7.42
C GLY A 99 -11.98 7.23 7.61
N CYS A 100 -11.95 8.37 8.30
CA CYS A 100 -10.70 9.13 8.55
C CYS A 100 -9.98 9.52 7.24
N TYR A 101 -10.72 10.10 6.29
CA TYR A 101 -10.22 10.42 4.95
C TYR A 101 -9.16 11.53 4.91
N GLY A 102 -9.08 12.36 5.95
CA GLY A 102 -8.34 13.63 5.90
C GLY A 102 -9.04 14.68 5.04
N ASP A 103 -8.48 15.88 5.02
CA ASP A 103 -8.97 16.95 4.14
C ASP A 103 -8.51 16.67 2.71
N THR A 104 -9.45 16.56 1.78
CA THR A 104 -9.19 16.36 0.34
C THR A 104 -9.89 17.42 -0.51
N SER A 105 -10.32 18.53 0.10
CA SER A 105 -11.11 19.59 -0.57
C SER A 105 -10.38 20.27 -1.73
N ASP A 106 -9.04 20.22 -1.74
CA ASP A 106 -8.20 20.73 -2.83
C ASP A 106 -8.23 19.83 -4.08
N PHE A 107 -8.70 18.58 -3.96
CA PHE A 107 -8.76 17.61 -5.04
C PHE A 107 -10.18 17.50 -5.57
N ASP A 108 -10.39 17.78 -6.86
CA ASP A 108 -11.68 17.50 -7.48
C ASP A 108 -11.90 15.98 -7.65
N SER A 109 -13.17 15.56 -7.70
CA SER A 109 -13.54 14.14 -7.74
C SER A 109 -13.06 13.41 -9.00
N LYS A 110 -12.91 14.11 -10.14
CA LYS A 110 -12.36 13.50 -11.36
C LYS A 110 -10.86 13.28 -11.23
N HIS A 111 -10.17 14.22 -10.59
CA HIS A 111 -8.75 14.10 -10.33
C HIS A 111 -8.45 12.95 -9.36
N ILE A 112 -9.18 12.87 -8.23
CA ILE A 112 -9.12 11.71 -7.30
C ILE A 112 -9.36 10.40 -8.06
N SER A 113 -10.36 10.38 -8.94
CA SER A 113 -10.67 9.20 -9.75
C SER A 113 -9.49 8.76 -10.63
N SER A 114 -8.72 9.72 -11.17
CA SER A 114 -7.53 9.44 -11.98
C SER A 114 -6.34 8.92 -11.15
N VAL A 115 -6.20 9.40 -9.91
CA VAL A 115 -5.09 9.05 -9.01
C VAL A 115 -5.32 7.69 -8.36
N ASP A 116 -6.54 7.41 -7.89
CA ASP A 116 -6.85 6.27 -7.03
C ASP A 116 -7.69 5.17 -7.74
N GLY A 117 -8.19 5.44 -8.95
CA GLY A 117 -9.00 4.49 -9.74
C GLY A 117 -8.22 3.34 -10.39
N GLU A 118 -6.90 3.27 -10.18
CA GLU A 118 -6.03 2.21 -10.72
C GLU A 118 -5.93 0.97 -9.82
N GLY A 119 -6.72 0.89 -8.75
CA GLY A 119 -6.74 -0.27 -7.86
C GLY A 119 -5.44 -0.45 -7.07
N ARG A 120 -4.89 0.65 -6.57
CA ARG A 120 -3.53 0.71 -5.99
C ARG A 120 -3.50 0.58 -4.48
N THR A 121 -4.65 0.57 -3.81
CA THR A 121 -4.72 0.66 -2.35
C THR A 121 -5.80 -0.23 -1.78
N VAL A 122 -5.44 -1.01 -0.75
CA VAL A 122 -6.37 -1.68 0.15
C VAL A 122 -5.95 -1.36 1.58
N LEU A 123 -6.91 -0.94 2.40
CA LEU A 123 -6.75 -0.75 3.83
C LEU A 123 -7.49 -1.86 4.58
N THR A 124 -6.88 -2.37 5.64
CA THR A 124 -7.51 -3.33 6.57
C THR A 124 -7.24 -2.89 7.99
N LEU A 125 -8.26 -2.89 8.85
CA LEU A 125 -8.18 -2.43 10.23
C LEU A 125 -8.32 -3.59 11.21
N HIS A 126 -7.36 -3.70 12.13
CA HIS A 126 -7.16 -4.86 12.98
C HIS A 126 -7.12 -4.48 14.45
N HIS A 127 -7.59 -5.37 15.32
CA HIS A 127 -7.32 -5.32 16.76
C HIS A 127 -6.14 -6.23 17.06
N ILE A 128 -4.99 -5.64 17.41
CA ILE A 128 -3.76 -6.39 17.68
C ILE A 128 -3.42 -6.24 19.16
N ARG A 129 -3.20 -7.37 19.84
CA ARG A 129 -2.74 -7.39 21.22
C ARG A 129 -1.23 -7.16 21.29
N CYS A 130 -0.82 -6.11 21.97
CA CYS A 130 0.57 -5.72 22.22
C CYS A 130 0.82 -5.76 23.74
N GLY A 131 1.25 -6.92 24.25
CA GLY A 131 1.35 -7.14 25.70
C GLY A 131 -0.05 -7.18 26.35
N GLU A 132 -0.30 -6.27 27.28
CA GLU A 132 -1.59 -6.14 27.98
C GLU A 132 -2.59 -5.26 27.23
N GLU A 133 -2.13 -4.46 26.26
CA GLU A 133 -2.95 -3.51 25.52
C GLU A 133 -3.49 -4.11 24.21
N VAL A 134 -4.65 -3.64 23.77
CA VAL A 134 -5.19 -3.93 22.44
C VAL A 134 -5.17 -2.63 21.65
N LYS A 135 -4.38 -2.61 20.58
CA LYS A 135 -4.24 -1.47 19.68
C LYS A 135 -5.08 -1.68 18.42
N ARG A 136 -5.58 -0.57 17.87
CA ARG A 136 -6.19 -0.53 16.53
C ARG A 136 -5.09 -0.24 15.53
N ILE A 137 -4.87 -1.13 14.58
CA ILE A 137 -3.80 -1.01 13.57
C ILE A 137 -4.41 -1.06 12.16
N ALA A 138 -4.20 0.00 11.39
CA ALA A 138 -4.52 0.07 9.97
C ALA A 138 -3.32 -0.41 9.14
N VAL A 139 -3.50 -1.47 8.36
CA VAL A 139 -2.51 -1.91 7.36
C VAL A 139 -2.93 -1.36 6.00
N ILE A 140 -2.11 -0.47 5.45
CA ILE A 140 -2.28 0.18 4.14
C ILE A 140 -1.35 -0.51 3.14
N ASN A 141 -1.91 -1.37 2.30
CA ASN A 141 -1.21 -2.03 1.22
C ASN A 141 -1.26 -1.15 -0.04
N VAL A 142 -0.09 -0.65 -0.48
CA VAL A 142 0.01 0.30 -1.59
C VAL A 142 0.84 -0.22 -2.76
N TYR A 143 0.40 0.08 -3.97
CA TYR A 143 1.21 0.01 -5.18
C TYR A 143 1.27 1.39 -5.81
N CYS A 144 2.27 2.20 -5.43
CA CYS A 144 2.35 3.60 -5.85
C CYS A 144 2.58 3.72 -7.37
N PRO A 145 2.01 4.75 -8.03
CA PRO A 145 2.26 5.00 -9.44
C PRO A 145 3.76 5.16 -9.74
N ARG A 146 4.17 4.70 -10.91
CA ARG A 146 5.52 4.95 -11.45
C ARG A 146 5.48 6.19 -12.34
N ALA A 147 6.47 7.07 -12.19
CA ALA A 147 6.73 8.16 -13.13
C ALA A 147 7.30 7.64 -14.45
N ASP A 148 6.85 8.21 -15.56
CA ASP A 148 7.22 7.79 -16.90
C ASP A 148 7.71 9.02 -17.69
N PRO A 149 8.97 9.05 -18.16
CA PRO A 149 9.51 10.17 -18.94
C PRO A 149 8.74 10.44 -20.24
N GLU A 150 8.11 9.41 -20.83
CA GLU A 150 7.29 9.55 -22.03
C GLU A 150 5.88 10.08 -21.74
N LYS A 151 5.48 10.06 -20.46
CA LYS A 151 4.15 10.48 -19.97
C LYS A 151 4.28 11.33 -18.71
N PRO A 152 4.65 12.62 -18.85
CA PRO A 152 4.92 13.51 -17.72
C PRO A 152 3.79 13.60 -16.69
N GLU A 153 2.52 13.41 -17.11
CA GLU A 153 1.35 13.36 -16.24
C GLU A 153 1.45 12.27 -15.17
N ARG A 154 2.18 11.18 -15.43
CA ARG A 154 2.42 10.10 -14.46
C ARG A 154 3.28 10.56 -13.28
N GLY A 155 4.16 11.53 -13.51
CA GLY A 155 4.95 12.15 -12.45
C GLY A 155 4.05 12.89 -11.46
N GLN A 156 3.11 13.70 -11.96
CA GLN A 156 2.16 14.42 -11.11
C GLN A 156 1.21 13.47 -10.38
N ILE A 157 0.63 12.49 -11.10
CA ILE A 157 -0.24 11.47 -10.48
C ILE A 157 0.48 10.73 -9.33
N LYS A 158 1.78 10.47 -9.48
CA LYS A 158 2.58 9.84 -8.41
C LYS A 158 2.68 10.72 -7.17
N LEU A 159 2.94 12.02 -7.35
CA LEU A 159 3.04 12.98 -6.23
C LEU A 159 1.69 13.21 -5.55
N ASP A 160 0.62 13.33 -6.33
CA ASP A 160 -0.73 13.48 -5.80
C ASP A 160 -1.16 12.22 -5.03
N PHE A 161 -0.77 11.03 -5.51
CA PHE A 161 -1.00 9.77 -4.78
C PHE A 161 -0.27 9.76 -3.43
N TYR A 162 0.97 10.24 -3.38
CA TYR A 162 1.73 10.36 -2.14
C TYR A 162 1.08 11.33 -1.15
N GLU A 163 0.61 12.47 -1.63
CA GLU A 163 -0.08 13.44 -0.78
C GLU A 163 -1.38 12.87 -0.21
N LEU A 164 -2.19 12.18 -1.03
CA LEU A 164 -3.40 11.50 -0.54
C LEU A 164 -3.08 10.39 0.47
N LEU A 165 -2.00 9.63 0.24
CA LEU A 165 -1.54 8.58 1.15
C LEU A 165 -1.14 9.18 2.51
N GLU A 166 -0.37 10.26 2.50
CA GLU A 166 0.05 10.97 3.71
C GLU A 166 -1.15 11.56 4.46
N ARG A 167 -2.05 12.29 3.77
CA ARG A 167 -3.26 12.87 4.38
C ARG A 167 -4.12 11.78 5.04
N ARG A 168 -4.29 10.63 4.38
CA ARG A 168 -5.03 9.48 4.92
C ARG A 168 -4.35 8.88 6.15
N ALA A 169 -3.04 8.61 6.07
CA ALA A 169 -2.28 8.04 7.19
C ALA A 169 -2.29 8.96 8.41
N MET A 170 -2.06 10.26 8.22
CA MET A 170 -2.07 11.26 9.29
C MET A 170 -3.47 11.42 9.90
N SER A 171 -4.53 11.35 9.10
CA SER A 171 -5.90 11.38 9.62
C SER A 171 -6.21 10.16 10.49
N LEU A 172 -5.75 8.96 10.12
CA LEU A 172 -5.89 7.75 10.94
C LEU A 172 -5.13 7.88 12.28
N LEU A 173 -3.88 8.33 12.24
CA LEU A 173 -3.06 8.54 13.43
C LEU A 173 -3.71 9.53 14.42
N ARG A 174 -4.22 10.66 13.93
CA ARG A 174 -4.95 11.66 14.75
C ARG A 174 -6.23 11.11 15.39
N ASN A 175 -6.78 10.00 14.87
CA ASN A 175 -7.93 9.30 15.44
C ASN A 175 -7.54 8.11 16.33
N GLY A 176 -6.26 8.04 16.75
CA GLY A 176 -5.76 7.00 17.66
C GLY A 176 -5.63 5.62 17.02
N ILE A 177 -5.46 5.57 15.70
CA ILE A 177 -5.24 4.33 14.94
C ILE A 177 -3.77 4.28 14.53
N GLU A 178 -3.05 3.25 14.96
CA GLU A 178 -1.68 2.99 14.52
C GLU A 178 -1.68 2.62 13.04
N VAL A 179 -0.66 3.00 12.29
CA VAL A 179 -0.64 2.79 10.84
C VAL A 179 0.56 1.93 10.43
N ILE A 180 0.37 1.06 9.45
CA ILE A 180 1.45 0.36 8.78
C ILE A 180 1.27 0.59 7.29
N ILE A 181 2.23 1.29 6.67
CA ILE A 181 2.25 1.50 5.23
C ILE A 181 3.30 0.56 4.63
N LEU A 182 2.85 -0.30 3.72
CA LEU A 182 3.72 -1.27 3.08
C LEU A 182 3.35 -1.43 1.62
N GLY A 183 4.34 -1.86 0.84
CA GLY A 183 4.14 -2.16 -0.57
C GLY A 183 5.27 -1.66 -1.43
N ASP A 184 4.94 -1.41 -2.69
CA ASP A 184 5.87 -0.89 -3.67
C ASP A 184 5.63 0.61 -3.86
N LEU A 185 6.49 1.41 -3.21
CA LEU A 185 6.43 2.87 -3.30
C LEU A 185 6.96 3.41 -4.62
N ASN A 186 7.65 2.61 -5.45
CA ASN A 186 8.33 3.08 -6.66
C ASN A 186 9.31 4.25 -6.44
N THR A 187 9.90 4.37 -5.24
CA THR A 187 10.93 5.35 -4.87
C THR A 187 11.94 4.72 -3.93
N SER A 188 13.24 4.83 -4.24
CA SER A 188 14.34 4.45 -3.34
C SER A 188 14.68 5.64 -2.42
N HIS A 189 14.78 5.43 -1.10
CA HIS A 189 14.96 6.54 -0.15
C HIS A 189 16.37 7.11 -0.18
N ARG A 190 17.38 6.28 0.08
CA ARG A 190 18.78 6.70 0.23
C ARG A 190 19.63 6.07 -0.85
N LYS A 191 20.84 6.61 -1.06
CA LYS A 191 21.80 6.07 -2.03
C LYS A 191 22.13 4.60 -1.79
N ILE A 192 22.13 4.15 -0.54
CA ILE A 192 22.35 2.73 -0.20
C ILE A 192 21.25 1.80 -0.73
N ASP A 193 20.06 2.33 -1.01
CA ASP A 193 18.91 1.58 -1.55
C ASP A 193 18.92 1.54 -3.09
N HIS A 194 19.94 2.13 -3.72
CA HIS A 194 20.06 2.27 -5.17
C HIS A 194 21.42 1.75 -5.67
N CYS A 195 21.43 1.08 -6.82
CA CYS A 195 22.64 0.50 -7.39
C CYS A 195 23.21 1.25 -8.59
N ASP A 196 22.56 2.33 -9.05
CA ASP A 196 23.06 3.11 -10.18
C ASP A 196 23.98 4.24 -9.70
N PRO A 197 25.26 4.24 -10.09
CA PRO A 197 26.20 5.31 -9.77
C PRO A 197 25.96 6.60 -10.57
N SER A 198 25.15 6.59 -11.65
CA SER A 198 24.92 7.79 -12.47
C SER A 198 23.93 8.78 -11.86
N ASP A 199 23.25 8.42 -10.78
CA ASP A 199 22.20 9.22 -10.13
C ASP A 199 22.77 10.14 -9.04
N ASP A 200 24.10 10.28 -8.92
CA ASP A 200 24.75 10.82 -7.73
C ASP A 200 24.63 12.34 -7.55
N GLU A 201 24.62 13.12 -8.63
CA GLU A 201 24.55 14.59 -8.59
C GLU A 201 23.13 15.10 -8.30
N ASP A 202 22.10 14.38 -8.80
CA ASP A 202 20.69 14.77 -8.69
C ASP A 202 19.88 13.82 -7.79
N PHE A 203 20.54 12.94 -7.02
CA PHE A 203 19.85 11.93 -6.23
C PHE A 203 18.78 12.55 -5.31
N ASP A 204 19.18 13.57 -4.54
CA ASP A 204 18.33 14.19 -3.52
C ASP A 204 17.31 15.17 -4.10
N SER A 205 17.42 15.54 -5.38
CA SER A 205 16.48 16.48 -6.03
C SER A 205 15.20 15.81 -6.52
N ASN A 206 15.13 14.47 -6.49
CA ASN A 206 13.94 13.73 -6.91
C ASN A 206 12.72 14.08 -6.02
N PRO A 207 11.61 14.59 -6.57
CA PRO A 207 10.43 14.99 -5.78
C PRO A 207 9.85 13.87 -4.91
N GLY A 208 9.90 12.62 -5.36
CA GLY A 208 9.43 11.47 -4.58
C GLY A 208 10.34 11.15 -3.38
N ARG A 209 11.65 11.37 -3.50
CA ARG A 209 12.60 11.18 -2.40
C ARG A 209 12.51 12.31 -1.38
N ILE A 210 12.31 13.54 -1.84
CA ILE A 210 12.03 14.70 -0.98
C ILE A 210 10.77 14.42 -0.16
N TRP A 211 9.67 14.03 -0.82
CA TRP A 211 8.44 13.64 -0.12
C TRP A 211 8.69 12.51 0.88
N LEU A 212 9.37 11.42 0.49
CA LEU A 212 9.60 10.28 1.39
C LEU A 212 10.44 10.67 2.62
N SER A 213 11.41 11.57 2.46
CA SER A 213 12.22 12.07 3.57
C SER A 213 11.37 12.90 4.53
N GLN A 214 10.58 13.84 3.99
CA GLN A 214 9.67 14.66 4.79
C GLN A 214 8.58 13.83 5.47
N PHE A 215 8.02 12.84 4.78
CA PHE A 215 7.00 11.94 5.32
C PHE A 215 7.53 11.16 6.53
N LEU A 216 8.74 10.62 6.42
CA LEU A 216 9.39 9.89 7.52
C LEU A 216 9.77 10.82 8.68
N GLU A 217 10.26 12.03 8.40
CA GLU A 217 10.57 13.03 9.43
C GLU A 217 9.31 13.51 10.16
N ASN A 218 8.26 13.88 9.43
CA ASN A 218 6.98 14.33 9.98
C ASN A 218 6.31 13.25 10.83
N SER A 219 6.43 11.98 10.43
CA SER A 219 5.94 10.86 11.23
C SER A 219 6.65 10.74 12.59
N THR A 220 7.87 11.30 12.71
CA THR A 220 8.64 11.34 13.95
C THR A 220 8.30 12.57 14.78
N THR A 221 8.01 13.74 14.20
CA THR A 221 7.75 14.97 14.96
C THR A 221 6.36 15.04 15.59
N VAL A 222 5.33 14.47 14.94
CA VAL A 222 3.98 14.30 15.54
C VAL A 222 4.05 13.52 16.86
N THR A 223 5.10 12.71 17.07
CA THR A 223 5.35 11.95 18.30
C THR A 223 5.76 12.83 19.49
N GLU A 224 6.38 13.98 19.26
CA GLU A 224 7.06 14.78 20.29
C GLU A 224 6.16 15.87 20.88
N ASP A 225 5.30 16.50 20.07
CA ASP A 225 4.50 17.67 20.48
C ASP A 225 3.25 17.32 21.31
N GLU A 226 2.72 16.08 21.26
CA GLU A 226 1.47 15.71 21.95
C GLU A 226 1.64 15.00 23.31
N ASN A 227 2.87 14.80 23.82
CA ASN A 227 3.13 14.12 25.10
C ASN A 227 2.48 12.71 25.18
N ILE A 228 2.36 12.04 24.03
CA ILE A 228 1.87 10.67 23.89
C ILE A 228 3.11 9.77 23.70
N GLY A 229 3.69 9.34 24.82
CA GLY A 229 4.81 8.39 24.82
C GLY A 229 4.38 7.05 24.20
N GLY A 230 4.68 6.84 22.92
CA GLY A 230 4.41 5.57 22.24
C GLY A 230 4.42 5.60 20.71
N LEU A 231 4.65 6.75 20.07
CA LEU A 231 4.41 6.95 18.64
C LEU A 231 5.64 6.64 17.73
N LEU A 232 6.80 6.30 18.31
CA LEU A 232 8.01 5.88 17.56
C LEU A 232 7.82 4.60 16.71
N ASP A 233 6.75 3.82 16.96
CA ASP A 233 6.46 2.54 16.29
C ASP A 233 5.30 2.63 15.25
N ALA A 234 4.75 3.83 14.99
CA ALA A 234 3.43 3.99 14.38
C ALA A 234 3.37 4.02 12.84
N ILE A 235 4.51 3.89 12.14
CA ILE A 235 4.58 3.67 10.68
C ILE A 235 5.72 2.70 10.37
N PHE A 236 5.44 1.40 10.33
CA PHE A 236 6.40 0.39 9.84
C PHE A 236 6.40 0.35 8.32
N PHE A 237 7.52 0.76 7.70
CA PHE A 237 7.76 0.56 6.28
C PHE A 237 8.45 -0.79 6.02
N VAL A 238 7.78 -1.66 5.25
CA VAL A 238 8.42 -2.80 4.61
C VAL A 238 8.61 -2.45 3.13
N MET A 239 9.76 -1.85 2.80
CA MET A 239 10.15 -1.63 1.41
C MET A 239 10.60 -2.95 0.79
N CYS A 240 9.82 -3.46 -0.17
CA CYS A 240 10.25 -4.59 -0.99
C CYS A 240 10.93 -4.02 -2.25
N LEU A 241 12.24 -4.26 -2.41
CA LEU A 241 12.96 -3.93 -3.63
C LEU A 241 12.39 -4.79 -4.77
N SER A 242 11.79 -4.14 -5.77
CA SER A 242 11.34 -4.79 -7.01
C SER A 242 12.54 -5.43 -7.71
N THR A 243 12.69 -6.75 -7.60
CA THR A 243 13.66 -7.49 -8.41
C THR A 243 13.09 -7.69 -9.81
N LYS A 244 13.27 -6.69 -10.68
CA LYS A 244 13.11 -6.93 -12.12
C LYS A 244 14.19 -7.90 -12.56
N SER A 245 13.82 -9.18 -12.66
CA SER A 245 14.55 -10.18 -13.44
C SER A 245 14.54 -9.76 -14.92
N SER A 246 15.39 -8.80 -15.28
CA SER A 246 15.79 -8.55 -16.66
C SER A 246 16.92 -9.54 -16.97
N THR A 247 16.56 -10.74 -17.42
CA THR A 247 17.49 -11.61 -18.14
C THR A 247 17.89 -10.96 -19.46
N ARG A 248 18.83 -10.01 -19.40
CA ARG A 248 19.65 -9.68 -20.58
C ARG A 248 20.66 -10.81 -20.71
N THR A 249 20.36 -11.75 -21.59
CA THR A 249 21.38 -12.62 -22.17
C THR A 249 22.41 -11.72 -22.85
N CYS A 250 23.60 -11.62 -22.27
CA CYS A 250 24.78 -11.16 -23.01
C CYS A 250 25.03 -12.19 -24.12
N SER A 251 24.74 -11.81 -25.36
CA SER A 251 25.34 -12.37 -26.56
C SER A 251 26.79 -11.95 -26.67
#